data_AF-W1XBA1-F1
#
_entry.id   AF-W1XBA1-F1
#
_cell.length_a   1.000
_cell.length_b   1.000
_cell.length_c   1.000
_cell.angle_alpha   90.00
_cell.angle_beta   90.00
_cell.angle_gamma   90.00
#
_symmetry.space_group_name_H-M   'P 1'
#
loop_
_entity.id
_entity.type
_entity.pdbx_description
1 polymer ?
#
loop_
_entity_poly.entity_id
_entity_poly.type
_entity_poly.pdbx_seq_one_letter_code
_entity_poly.pdbx_strand_id
1 'polypeptide(L)'
;RSSDLGPALALVYLICGLFSFFILRALGELVLHRPSSGSFVSYAREFLGEKAAYVAGWMYFINWAMTGIVDITAVALYMHYWGAFGGVPQWVFALAALTIVGTMNMIGVKWFAEMEFWFALIKVLAIVTFLVVGTV
;
A
#
# COMPACT_ATOMS: atom_id res chain seq x y z
N ARG A 1 25.20 5.31 -10.98
CA ARG A 1 25.54 3.87 -10.98
C ARG A 1 24.25 3.08 -10.77
N SER A 2 23.53 2.78 -11.85
CA SER A 2 22.43 1.80 -11.96
C SER A 2 21.71 1.95 -13.31
N SER A 3 22.43 1.79 -14.41
CA SER A 3 21.87 1.69 -15.77
C SER A 3 21.63 0.23 -16.20
N ASP A 4 22.05 -0.74 -15.38
CA ASP A 4 22.14 -2.16 -15.76
C ASP A 4 20.91 -3.00 -15.38
N LEU A 5 19.84 -2.37 -14.90
CA LEU A 5 18.63 -3.05 -14.42
C LEU A 5 17.39 -2.82 -15.33
N GLY A 6 17.52 -2.03 -16.41
CA GLY A 6 16.40 -1.53 -17.21
C GLY A 6 15.47 -2.62 -17.79
N PRO A 7 15.97 -3.60 -18.56
CA PRO A 7 15.13 -4.65 -19.14
C PRO A 7 14.67 -5.69 -18.12
N ALA A 8 15.53 -5.99 -17.13
CA ALA A 8 15.24 -6.99 -16.12
C ALA A 8 14.12 -6.55 -15.17
N LEU A 9 14.04 -5.25 -14.82
CA LEU A 9 12.92 -4.74 -14.02
C LEU A 9 11.57 -4.93 -14.73
N ALA A 10 11.51 -4.65 -16.03
CA ALA A 10 10.28 -4.84 -16.80
C ALA A 10 9.83 -6.31 -16.78
N LEU A 11 10.77 -7.24 -16.91
CA LEU A 11 10.51 -8.67 -16.85
C LEU A 11 10.05 -9.13 -15.46
N VAL A 12 10.68 -8.63 -14.39
CA VAL A 12 10.26 -8.92 -13.01
C VAL A 12 8.85 -8.39 -12.75
N TYR A 13 8.54 -7.15 -13.14
CA TYR A 13 7.18 -6.61 -12.99
C TYR A 13 6.15 -7.39 -13.79
N LEU A 14 6.48 -7.86 -15.00
CA LEU A 14 5.57 -8.66 -15.81
C LEU A 14 5.26 -10.01 -15.14
N ILE A 15 6.28 -10.70 -14.63
CA ILE A 15 6.11 -11.97 -13.92
C ILE A 15 5.29 -11.76 -12.63
N CYS A 16 5.67 -10.79 -11.80
CA CYS A 16 4.95 -10.46 -10.58
C CYS A 16 3.50 -10.06 -10.86
N GLY A 17 3.27 -9.28 -11.92
CA GLY A 17 1.94 -8.87 -12.36
C GLY A 17 1.08 -10.06 -12.81
N LEU A 18 1.67 -11.01 -13.54
CA LEU A 18 0.99 -12.23 -13.98
C LEU A 18 0.56 -13.09 -12.79
N PHE A 19 1.44 -13.33 -11.81
CA PHE A 19 1.09 -14.07 -10.60
C PHE A 19 0.02 -13.34 -9.78
N SER A 20 0.16 -12.03 -9.62
CA SER A 20 -0.83 -11.20 -8.91
C SER A 20 -2.21 -11.25 -9.60
N PHE A 21 -2.24 -11.27 -10.94
CA PHE A 21 -3.47 -11.42 -11.72
C PHE A 21 -4.16 -12.76 -11.44
N PHE A 22 -3.42 -13.88 -11.42
CA PHE A 22 -4.01 -15.18 -11.10
C PHE A 22 -4.55 -15.25 -9.68
N ILE A 23 -3.82 -14.68 -8.71
CA ILE A 23 -4.27 -14.62 -7.30
C ILE A 23 -5.56 -13.81 -7.19
N LEU A 24 -5.60 -12.60 -7.77
CA LEU A 24 -6.79 -11.75 -7.73
C LEU A 24 -7.99 -12.37 -8.44
N ARG A 25 -7.76 -13.09 -9.55
CA ARG A 25 -8.81 -13.83 -10.25
C ARG A 25 -9.40 -14.95 -9.39
N ALA A 26 -8.55 -15.77 -8.78
CA ALA A 26 -9.00 -16.84 -7.88
C ALA A 26 -9.77 -16.27 -6.67
N LEU A 27 -9.29 -15.15 -6.10
CA LEU A 27 -9.99 -14.43 -5.03
C LEU A 27 -11.35 -13.88 -5.49
N GLY A 28 -11.42 -13.31 -6.69
CA GLY A 28 -12.68 -12.80 -7.25
C GLY A 28 -13.73 -13.89 -7.42
N GLU A 29 -13.33 -15.07 -7.91
CA GLU A 29 -14.20 -16.24 -8.03
C GLU A 29 -14.69 -16.74 -6.65
N LEU A 30 -13.83 -16.72 -5.63
CA LEU A 30 -14.19 -17.05 -4.23
C LEU A 30 -15.20 -16.06 -3.63
N VAL A 31 -15.02 -14.76 -3.86
CA VAL A 31 -15.94 -13.72 -3.35
C VAL A 31 -17.32 -13.81 -4.01
N LEU A 32 -17.37 -14.11 -5.31
CA LEU A 32 -18.64 -14.35 -6.04
C LEU A 32 -19.36 -15.62 -5.56
N HIS A 33 -18.61 -16.68 -5.21
CA HIS A 33 -19.19 -17.91 -4.66
C HIS A 33 -19.75 -17.73 -3.24
N ARG A 34 -19.16 -16.85 -2.42
CA ARG A 34 -19.65 -16.53 -1.07
C ARG A 34 -19.45 -15.04 -0.75
N PRO A 35 -20.51 -14.22 -0.82
CA PRO A 35 -20.48 -12.84 -0.33
C PRO A 35 -20.52 -12.86 1.20
N SER A 36 -19.41 -13.23 1.81
CA SER A 36 -19.16 -13.08 3.24
C SER A 36 -18.49 -11.72 3.45
N SER A 37 -18.93 -10.97 4.45
CA SER A 37 -18.31 -9.72 4.89
C SER A 37 -16.99 -9.91 5.65
N GLY A 38 -16.45 -11.15 5.67
CA GLY A 38 -15.18 -11.49 6.31
C GLY A 38 -13.94 -11.16 5.46
N SER A 39 -12.85 -10.79 6.11
CA SER A 39 -11.52 -10.57 5.49
C SER A 39 -10.95 -11.86 4.87
N PHE A 40 -9.94 -11.76 3.99
CA PHE A 40 -9.20 -12.89 3.38
C PHE A 40 -8.83 -14.01 4.39
N VAL A 41 -8.55 -13.64 5.64
CA VAL A 41 -8.26 -14.56 6.75
C VAL A 41 -9.45 -15.48 7.09
N SER A 42 -10.69 -15.01 6.90
CA SER A 42 -11.92 -15.79 7.07
C SER A 42 -12.01 -16.90 6.01
N TYR A 43 -11.67 -16.60 4.76
CA TYR A 43 -11.63 -17.60 3.68
C TYR A 43 -10.51 -18.62 3.92
N ALA A 44 -9.34 -18.20 4.40
CA ALA A 44 -8.26 -19.11 4.77
C ALA A 44 -8.66 -20.08 5.89
N ARG A 45 -9.49 -19.64 6.84
CA ARG A 45 -9.99 -20.48 7.95
C ARG A 45 -10.94 -21.56 7.47
N GLU A 46 -11.81 -21.22 6.52
CA GLU A 46 -12.84 -22.11 6.00
C GLU A 46 -12.24 -23.18 5.07
N PHE A 47 -11.31 -22.81 4.19
CA PHE A 47 -10.76 -23.73 3.18
C PHE A 47 -9.47 -24.45 3.60
N LEU A 48 -8.60 -23.83 4.41
CA LEU A 48 -7.30 -24.38 4.81
C LEU A 48 -7.23 -24.74 6.31
N GLY A 49 -8.28 -24.42 7.08
CA GLY A 49 -8.37 -24.69 8.52
C GLY A 49 -7.75 -23.61 9.41
N GLU A 50 -7.92 -23.79 10.72
CA GLU A 50 -7.55 -22.78 11.73
C GLU A 50 -6.05 -22.47 11.80
N LYS A 51 -5.19 -23.46 11.58
CA LYS A 51 -3.74 -23.26 11.60
C LYS A 51 -3.26 -22.37 10.46
N ALA A 52 -3.84 -22.52 9.27
CA ALA A 52 -3.52 -21.70 8.11
C ALA A 52 -4.05 -20.27 8.27
N ALA A 53 -5.26 -20.11 8.82
CA ALA A 53 -5.80 -18.79 9.13
C ALA A 53 -4.98 -18.02 10.16
N TYR A 54 -4.47 -18.71 11.19
CA TYR A 54 -3.59 -18.10 12.18
C TYR A 54 -2.31 -17.55 11.54
N VAL A 55 -1.64 -18.37 10.73
CA VAL A 55 -0.41 -17.96 10.02
C VAL A 55 -0.68 -16.82 9.04
N ALA A 56 -1.75 -16.92 8.25
CA ALA A 56 -2.15 -15.87 7.30
C ALA A 56 -2.50 -14.56 8.02
N GLY A 57 -3.19 -14.62 9.16
CA GLY A 57 -3.50 -13.45 9.99
C GLY A 57 -2.25 -12.75 10.52
N TRP A 58 -1.27 -13.52 11.03
CA TRP A 58 0.00 -12.96 11.48
C TRP A 58 0.83 -12.38 10.34
N MET A 59 0.90 -13.07 9.20
CA MET A 59 1.58 -12.55 8.00
C MET A 59 0.94 -11.25 7.53
N TYR A 60 -0.39 -11.17 7.53
CA TYR A 60 -1.12 -9.95 7.19
C TYR A 60 -0.79 -8.82 8.17
N PHE A 61 -0.87 -9.08 9.48
CA PHE A 61 -0.52 -8.10 10.49
C PHE A 61 0.92 -7.59 10.34
N ILE A 62 1.89 -8.48 10.16
CA ILE A 62 3.31 -8.12 9.97
C ILE A 62 3.49 -7.30 8.69
N ASN A 63 2.81 -7.69 7.60
CA ASN A 63 2.87 -6.96 6.33
C ASN A 63 2.36 -5.52 6.49
N TRP A 64 1.20 -5.32 7.14
CA TRP A 64 0.68 -3.99 7.40
C TRP A 64 1.53 -3.18 8.37
N ALA A 65 2.05 -3.80 9.45
CA ALA A 65 2.94 -3.15 10.39
C ALA A 65 4.24 -2.66 9.71
N MET A 66 4.85 -3.51 8.87
CA MET A 66 6.05 -3.15 8.13
C MET A 66 5.78 -2.04 7.11
N THR A 67 4.68 -2.15 6.36
CA THR A 67 4.29 -1.13 5.37
C THR A 67 4.06 0.23 6.03
N GLY A 68 3.36 0.27 7.16
CA GLY A 68 3.16 1.50 7.93
C GLY A 68 4.47 2.16 8.38
N ILE A 69 5.46 1.37 8.82
CA ILE A 69 6.79 1.89 9.19
C ILE A 69 7.48 2.52 7.97
N VAL A 70 7.43 1.84 6.82
CA VAL A 70 8.04 2.34 5.58
C VAL A 70 7.39 3.66 5.16
N ASP A 71 6.06 3.74 5.17
CA ASP A 71 5.34 4.95 4.76
C ASP A 71 5.61 6.14 5.69
N ILE A 72 5.58 5.93 7.02
CA ILE A 72 5.88 6.97 8.01
C ILE A 72 7.32 7.46 7.86
N THR A 73 8.26 6.53 7.63
CA THR A 73 9.67 6.87 7.43
C THR A 73 9.86 7.67 6.14
N ALA A 74 9.18 7.29 5.07
CA ALA A 74 9.22 8.02 3.79
C ALA A 74 8.69 9.45 3.95
N VAL A 75 7.56 9.66 4.64
CA VAL A 75 7.03 11.00 4.93
C VAL A 75 8.04 11.84 5.72
N ALA A 76 8.64 11.26 6.77
CA ALA A 76 9.61 11.98 7.59
C ALA A 76 10.85 12.38 6.79
N LEU A 77 11.34 11.50 5.90
CA LEU A 77 12.44 11.81 4.98
C LEU A 77 12.06 12.91 3.97
N TYR A 78 10.85 12.86 3.40
CA TYR A 78 10.37 13.86 2.44
C TYR A 78 10.26 15.26 3.04
N MET A 79 9.88 15.38 4.33
CA MET A 79 9.83 16.68 5.00
C MET A 79 11.21 17.36 5.06
N HIS A 80 12.28 16.58 5.20
CA HIS A 80 13.65 17.12 5.20
C HIS A 80 14.15 17.62 3.84
N TYR A 81 13.48 17.27 2.72
CA TYR A 81 13.80 17.86 1.41
C TYR A 81 13.40 19.33 1.32
N TRP A 82 12.46 19.80 2.16
CA TRP A 82 12.14 21.23 2.27
C TRP A 82 13.13 21.90 3.23
N GLY A 83 13.92 22.85 2.71
CA GLY A 83 14.99 23.54 3.49
C GLY A 83 14.53 24.20 4.79
N ALA A 84 13.24 24.52 4.94
CA ALA A 84 12.65 25.06 6.17
C ALA A 84 12.60 24.04 7.34
N PHE A 85 12.65 22.74 7.05
CA PHE A 85 12.47 21.66 8.02
C PHE A 85 13.76 20.88 8.32
N GLY A 86 14.90 21.31 7.76
CA GLY A 86 16.19 20.63 7.94
C GLY A 86 16.66 20.52 9.40
N GLY A 87 16.22 21.42 10.29
CA GLY A 87 16.57 21.42 11.71
C GLY A 87 15.63 20.63 12.63
N VAL A 88 14.49 20.13 12.13
CA VAL A 88 13.50 19.41 12.96
C VAL A 88 13.85 17.93 12.99
N PRO A 89 13.94 17.27 14.16
CA PRO A 89 14.27 15.85 14.22
C PRO A 89 13.26 14.96 13.49
N GLN A 90 13.74 13.96 12.76
CA GLN A 90 12.92 13.02 11.97
C GLN A 90 11.81 12.33 12.79
N TRP A 91 12.08 12.02 14.07
CA TRP A 91 11.09 11.37 14.95
C TRP A 91 9.84 12.23 15.19
N VAL A 92 9.96 13.55 15.13
CA VAL A 92 8.83 14.48 15.30
C VAL A 92 7.88 14.37 14.12
N PHE A 93 8.41 14.34 12.89
CA PHE A 93 7.62 14.14 11.68
C PHE A 93 6.99 12.75 11.64
N ALA A 94 7.75 11.72 12.04
CA ALA A 94 7.25 10.35 12.11
C ALA A 94 6.07 10.23 13.09
N LEU A 95 6.18 10.79 14.30
CA LEU A 95 5.08 10.81 15.27
C LEU A 95 3.89 11.64 14.78
N ALA A 96 4.13 12.82 14.19
CA ALA A 96 3.05 13.65 13.65
C ALA A 96 2.26 12.89 12.56
N ALA A 97 2.95 12.25 11.61
CA ALA A 97 2.33 11.45 10.57
C ALA A 97 1.54 10.26 11.16
N LEU A 98 2.11 9.54 12.13
CA LEU A 98 1.44 8.43 12.81
C LEU A 98 0.14 8.90 13.51
N THR A 99 0.19 10.03 14.22
CA THR A 99 -0.98 10.56 14.93
C THR A 99 -2.09 10.96 13.96
N ILE A 100 -1.75 11.59 12.83
CA ILE A 100 -2.70 11.98 11.79
C ILE A 100 -3.35 10.73 11.17
N VAL A 101 -2.55 9.75 10.74
CA VAL A 101 -3.08 8.53 10.12
C VAL A 101 -3.93 7.73 11.11
N GLY A 102 -3.47 7.62 12.36
CA GLY A 102 -4.21 6.92 13.42
C GLY A 102 -5.56 7.58 13.72
N THR A 103 -5.60 8.91 13.83
CA THR A 103 -6.87 9.64 14.04
C THR A 103 -7.79 9.53 12.83
N MET A 104 -7.27 9.60 11.60
CA MET A 104 -8.07 9.38 10.39
C MET A 104 -8.65 7.97 10.34
N ASN A 105 -7.92 6.95 10.82
CA ASN A 105 -8.41 5.57 10.87
C ASN A 105 -9.62 5.41 11.81
N MET A 106 -9.73 6.27 12.83
CA MET A 106 -10.86 6.29 13.76
C MET A 106 -12.04 7.13 13.25
N ILE A 107 -11.80 8.08 12.33
CA ILE A 107 -12.86 8.91 11.73
C ILE A 107 -13.57 8.09 10.65
N GLY A 108 -14.90 8.03 10.73
CA GLY A 108 -15.72 7.06 9.99
C GLY A 108 -15.40 6.88 8.50
N VAL A 109 -15.58 5.64 8.03
CA VAL A 109 -15.22 5.09 6.71
C VAL A 109 -15.60 5.98 5.51
N LYS A 110 -16.67 6.77 5.63
CA LYS A 110 -17.13 7.67 4.56
C LYS A 110 -16.09 8.75 4.20
N TRP A 111 -15.48 9.38 5.20
CA TRP A 111 -14.46 10.42 4.97
C TRP A 111 -13.19 9.84 4.36
N PHE A 112 -12.83 8.64 4.79
CA PHE A 112 -11.69 7.91 4.24
C PHE A 112 -11.88 7.65 2.74
N ALA A 113 -13.05 7.15 2.34
CA ALA A 113 -13.37 6.88 0.93
C ALA A 113 -13.34 8.14 0.05
N GLU A 114 -13.87 9.26 0.54
CA GLU A 114 -13.84 10.54 -0.20
C GLU A 114 -12.41 11.05 -0.37
N MET A 115 -11.57 11.00 0.67
CA MET A 115 -10.17 11.41 0.57
C MET A 115 -9.34 10.51 -0.35
N GLU A 116 -9.54 9.18 -0.29
CA GLU A 116 -8.88 8.26 -1.21
C GLU A 116 -9.20 8.55 -2.66
N PHE A 117 -10.46 8.90 -2.97
CA PHE A 117 -10.85 9.30 -4.32
C PHE A 117 -10.06 10.53 -4.81
N TRP A 118 -9.96 11.57 -3.99
CA TRP A 118 -9.19 12.77 -4.33
C TRP A 118 -7.68 12.48 -4.45
N PHE A 119 -7.11 11.67 -3.56
CA PHE A 119 -5.69 11.28 -3.64
C PHE A 119 -5.40 10.40 -4.85
N ALA A 120 -6.33 9.52 -5.27
CA ALA A 120 -6.19 8.73 -6.48
C ALA A 120 -6.13 9.62 -7.73
N LEU A 121 -6.93 10.70 -7.80
CA LEU A 121 -6.87 11.67 -8.88
C LEU A 121 -5.49 12.33 -8.98
N ILE A 122 -4.92 12.76 -7.86
CA ILE A 122 -3.57 13.35 -7.81
C ILE A 122 -2.52 12.35 -8.30
N LYS A 123 -2.62 11.07 -7.88
CA LYS A 123 -1.70 10.01 -8.34
C LYS A 123 -1.76 9.82 -9.85
N VAL A 124 -2.95 9.76 -10.44
CA VAL A 124 -3.13 9.61 -11.89
C VAL A 124 -2.55 10.81 -12.63
N LEU A 125 -2.85 12.02 -12.19
CA LEU A 125 -2.31 13.24 -12.79
C LEU A 125 -0.78 13.28 -12.70
N ALA A 126 -0.20 12.92 -11.55
CA ALA A 126 1.24 12.87 -11.38
C ALA A 126 1.92 11.90 -12.37
N ILE A 127 1.34 10.71 -12.59
CA ILE A 127 1.86 9.73 -13.57
C ILE A 127 1.74 10.28 -14.99
N VAL A 128 0.59 10.85 -15.35
CA VAL A 128 0.38 11.41 -16.70
C VAL A 128 1.35 12.56 -16.96
N THR A 129 1.52 13.48 -16.02
CA THR A 129 2.49 14.58 -16.14
C THR A 129 3.91 14.05 -16.24
N PHE A 130 4.29 13.05 -15.43
CA PHE A 130 5.61 12.42 -15.51
C PHE A 130 5.88 11.80 -16.89
N LEU A 131 4.88 11.11 -17.47
CA LEU A 131 4.99 10.53 -18.81
C LEU A 131 5.13 11.61 -19.89
N VAL A 132 4.33 12.68 -19.84
CA VAL A 132 4.40 13.79 -20.81
C VAL A 132 5.75 14.50 -20.73
N VAL A 133 6.21 14.84 -19.52
CA VAL A 133 7.54 15.45 -19.33
C VAL A 133 8.64 14.51 -19.80
N GLY A 134 8.52 13.21 -19.56
CA GLY A 134 9.50 12.22 -20.04
C GLY A 134 9.55 12.04 -21.56
N THR A 135 8.55 12.53 -22.31
CA THR A 135 8.57 12.53 -23.78
C THR A 135 9.22 13.77 -24.40
N VAL A 136 9.43 14.85 -23.62
CA VAL A 136 10.06 16.11 -24.04
C VAL A 136 11.51 16.13 -23.59
#